data_AF-A0A496RST7-F1
#
_entry.id   AF-A0A496RST7-F1
#
_cell.length_a   1.000
_cell.length_b   1.000
_cell.length_c   1.000
_cell.angle_alpha   90.00
_cell.angle_beta   90.00
_cell.angle_gamma   90.00
#
_symmetry.space_group_name_H-M   'P 1'
#
loop_
_entity.id
_entity.type
_entity.pdbx_description
1 polymer ?
#
loop_
_entity_poly.entity_id
_entity_poly.type
_entity_poly.pdbx_seq_one_letter_code
_entity_poly.pdbx_strand_id
1 'polypeptide(L)'
;MRDKGFTLIELVIVVSIVVILASIAVPSYFRAMERVKSKEARTTLEAMNAAEKSYNAERRIYIGLASGVDTDWASIGLDNPNNNADRAFSYMLTPVGAGFIATATRRNGPNNGETITITDDDTWGGNWSP
;
A
#
# COMPACT_ATOMS: atom_id res chain seq x y z
N MET A 1 27.57 36.65 -37.40
CA MET A 1 26.49 35.74 -36.96
C MET A 1 25.79 36.47 -35.82
N ARG A 2 24.46 36.69 -35.88
CA ARG A 2 23.74 37.43 -34.83
C ARG A 2 23.25 36.41 -33.80
N ASP A 3 23.93 36.34 -32.67
CA ASP A 3 23.44 35.61 -31.51
C ASP A 3 22.18 36.30 -30.98
N LYS A 4 21.03 35.63 -31.15
CA LYS A 4 19.79 36.03 -30.48
C LYS A 4 19.94 35.63 -29.02
N GLY A 5 20.35 36.56 -28.18
CA GLY A 5 20.43 36.36 -26.74
C GLY A 5 19.03 36.17 -26.14
N PHE A 6 18.89 35.14 -25.30
CA PHE A 6 17.70 34.86 -24.51
C PHE A 6 17.43 36.03 -23.55
N THR A 7 16.18 36.48 -23.41
CA THR A 7 15.88 37.57 -22.48
C THR A 7 15.70 37.04 -21.05
N LEU A 8 16.16 37.81 -20.06
CA LEU A 8 15.93 37.48 -18.64
C LEU A 8 14.43 37.41 -18.31
N ILE A 9 13.63 38.25 -18.96
CA ILE A 9 12.18 38.28 -18.77
C ILE A 9 11.48 37.04 -19.35
N GLU A 10 11.95 36.49 -20.47
CA GLU A 10 11.44 35.21 -21.00
C GLU A 10 11.61 34.09 -19.98
N LEU A 11 12.79 33.99 -19.37
CA LEU A 11 13.05 32.95 -18.40
C LEU A 11 12.16 33.10 -17.15
N VAL A 12 11.95 34.33 -16.67
CA VAL A 12 11.13 34.60 -15.49
C VAL A 12 9.66 34.22 -15.73
N ILE A 13 9.10 34.57 -16.89
CA ILE A 13 7.72 34.21 -17.22
C ILE A 13 7.57 32.68 -17.32
N VAL A 14 8.50 31.99 -18.01
CA VAL A 14 8.46 30.54 -18.15
C VAL A 14 8.52 29.85 -16.78
N VAL A 15 9.47 30.22 -15.92
CA VAL A 15 9.60 29.62 -14.59
C VAL A 15 8.37 29.91 -13.73
N SER A 16 7.79 31.11 -13.81
CA SER A 16 6.58 31.43 -13.04
C SER A 16 5.39 30.55 -13.42
N ILE A 17 5.18 30.26 -14.71
CA ILE A 17 4.10 29.36 -15.17
C ILE A 17 4.38 27.93 -14.71
N VAL A 18 5.63 27.45 -14.80
CA VAL A 18 6.02 26.11 -14.33
C VAL A 18 5.77 25.94 -12.83
N VAL A 19 6.07 26.97 -12.01
CA VAL A 19 5.81 26.94 -10.57
C VAL A 19 4.31 26.84 -10.27
N ILE A 20 3.47 27.61 -10.98
CA ILE A 20 2.01 27.54 -10.81
C ILE A 20 1.50 26.14 -11.16
N LEU A 21 1.92 25.59 -12.30
CA LEU A 21 1.51 24.23 -12.72
C LEU A 21 2.01 23.15 -11.75
N ALA A 22 3.26 23.24 -11.30
CA ALA A 22 3.85 22.30 -10.35
C ALA A 22 3.10 22.31 -9.01
N SER A 23 2.67 23.48 -8.53
CA SER A 23 1.93 23.60 -7.27
C SER A 23 0.61 22.82 -7.25
N ILE A 24 -0.03 22.64 -8.41
CA ILE A 24 -1.29 21.89 -8.56
C ILE A 24 -1.02 20.41 -8.88
N ALA A 25 -0.04 20.14 -9.73
CA ALA A 25 0.26 18.80 -10.22
C ALA A 25 0.92 17.90 -9.16
N VAL A 26 1.87 18.44 -8.39
CA VAL A 26 2.63 17.65 -7.40
C VAL A 26 1.73 17.03 -6.30
N PRO A 27 0.85 17.77 -5.60
CA PRO A 27 0.00 17.16 -4.58
C PRO A 27 -1.04 16.19 -5.14
N SER A 28 -1.50 16.37 -6.39
CA SER A 28 -2.42 15.43 -7.03
C SER A 28 -1.73 14.14 -7.46
N TYR A 29 -0.48 14.23 -7.93
CA TYR A 29 0.36 13.07 -8.26
C TYR A 29 0.60 12.17 -7.04
N PHE A 30 0.93 12.74 -5.87
CA PHE A 30 1.16 11.94 -4.66
C PHE A 30 -0.09 11.17 -4.22
N ARG A 31 -1.28 11.79 -4.28
CA ARG A 31 -2.55 11.11 -3.99
C ARG A 31 -2.85 9.99 -4.99
N ALA A 32 -2.58 10.23 -6.28
CA ALA A 32 -2.76 9.19 -7.30
C ALA A 32 -1.85 7.98 -7.04
N MET A 33 -0.59 8.22 -6.67
CA MET A 33 0.36 7.17 -6.31
C MET A 33 -0.11 6.37 -5.08
N GLU A 34 -0.66 7.04 -4.07
CA GLU A 34 -1.13 6.38 -2.84
C GLU A 34 -2.41 5.56 -3.08
N ARG A 35 -3.25 5.97 -4.03
CA ARG A 35 -4.37 5.13 -4.53
C ARG A 35 -3.89 3.85 -5.23
N VAL A 36 -2.79 3.92 -6.00
CA VAL A 36 -2.21 2.73 -6.64
C VAL A 36 -1.65 1.77 -5.60
N LYS A 37 -0.88 2.29 -4.63
CA LYS A 37 -0.31 1.49 -3.54
C LYS A 37 -1.39 0.83 -2.67
N SER A 38 -2.45 1.55 -2.33
CA SER A 38 -3.56 0.97 -1.57
C SER A 38 -4.33 -0.09 -2.37
N LYS A 39 -4.42 0.04 -3.70
CA LYS A 39 -4.96 -1.02 -4.56
C LYS A 39 -4.10 -2.28 -4.52
N GLU A 40 -2.78 -2.15 -4.60
CA GLU A 40 -1.85 -3.29 -4.44
C GLU A 40 -2.00 -3.96 -3.07
N ALA A 41 -2.15 -3.16 -2.02
CA ALA A 41 -2.39 -3.66 -0.67
C ALA A 41 -3.69 -4.45 -0.57
N ARG A 42 -4.78 -3.95 -1.16
CA ARG A 42 -6.06 -4.67 -1.22
C ARG A 42 -5.94 -6.01 -1.95
N THR A 43 -5.30 -6.04 -3.12
CA THR A 43 -5.08 -7.31 -3.85
C THR A 43 -4.25 -8.31 -3.04
N THR A 44 -3.25 -7.84 -2.30
CA THR A 44 -2.46 -8.73 -1.42
C THR A 44 -3.30 -9.25 -0.25
N LEU A 45 -4.14 -8.40 0.35
CA LEU A 45 -5.05 -8.79 1.43
C LEU A 45 -6.12 -9.78 0.96
N GLU A 46 -6.65 -9.64 -0.25
CA GLU A 46 -7.58 -10.61 -0.86
C GLU A 46 -6.91 -11.97 -1.05
N ALA A 47 -5.65 -11.99 -1.53
CA ALA A 47 -4.89 -13.23 -1.67
C ALA A 47 -4.63 -13.90 -0.32
N MET A 48 -4.29 -13.11 0.72
CA MET A 48 -4.14 -13.61 2.09
C MET A 48 -5.44 -14.20 2.63
N ASN A 49 -6.56 -13.49 2.44
CA ASN A 49 -7.88 -13.95 2.89
C ASN A 49 -8.27 -15.28 2.24
N ALA A 50 -8.09 -15.40 0.92
CA ALA A 50 -8.37 -16.63 0.19
C ALA A 50 -7.47 -17.80 0.65
N ALA A 51 -6.18 -17.57 0.83
CA ALA A 51 -5.23 -18.59 1.32
C ALA A 51 -5.60 -19.06 2.73
N GLU A 52 -5.93 -18.13 3.62
CA GLU A 52 -6.32 -18.42 5.00
C GLU A 52 -7.64 -19.19 5.07
N LYS A 53 -8.63 -18.84 4.23
CA LYS A 53 -9.88 -19.60 4.08
C LYS A 53 -9.63 -21.02 3.58
N SER A 54 -8.74 -21.22 2.61
CA SER A 54 -8.36 -22.55 2.12
C SER A 54 -7.71 -23.38 3.22
N TYR A 55 -6.78 -22.78 3.97
CA TYR A 55 -6.11 -23.43 5.09
C TYR A 55 -7.10 -23.84 6.19
N ASN A 56 -8.08 -22.97 6.50
CA ASN A 56 -9.14 -23.29 7.45
C ASN A 56 -10.03 -24.44 6.97
N ALA A 57 -10.35 -24.50 5.67
CA ALA A 57 -11.15 -25.61 5.13
C ALA A 57 -10.47 -26.98 5.34
N GLU A 58 -9.14 -27.02 5.27
CA GLU A 58 -8.36 -28.24 5.45
C GLU A 58 -8.09 -28.58 6.92
N ARG A 59 -7.73 -27.57 7.73
CA ARG A 59 -7.20 -27.76 9.09
C ARG A 59 -8.16 -27.33 10.21
N ARG A 60 -9.28 -26.70 9.85
CA ARG A 60 -10.34 -26.18 10.74
C ARG A 60 -9.84 -25.17 11.78
N ILE A 61 -8.73 -24.50 11.49
CA ILE A 61 -8.12 -23.48 12.33
C ILE A 61 -7.62 -22.34 11.45
N TYR A 62 -7.53 -21.14 12.04
CA TYR A 62 -6.82 -20.01 11.45
C TYR A 62 -5.45 -19.86 12.12
N ILE A 63 -4.44 -19.51 11.34
CA ILE A 63 -3.07 -19.27 11.80
C ILE A 63 -2.77 -17.78 11.82
N GLY A 64 -1.98 -17.33 12.81
CA GLY A 64 -1.46 -15.96 12.79
C GLY A 64 -0.33 -15.83 11.78
N LEU A 65 -0.36 -14.79 10.95
CA LEU A 65 0.73 -14.45 10.04
C LEU A 65 1.45 -13.23 10.57
N ALA A 66 2.64 -13.42 11.15
CA ALA A 66 3.45 -12.34 11.68
C ALA A 66 4.44 -11.80 10.63
N SER A 67 4.77 -10.51 10.69
CA SER A 67 5.66 -9.85 9.72
C SER A 67 7.09 -10.41 9.69
N GLY A 68 7.52 -11.18 10.68
CA GLY A 68 8.89 -11.69 10.81
C GLY A 68 8.99 -13.21 10.97
N VAL A 69 7.94 -13.96 10.64
CA VAL A 69 7.90 -15.42 10.82
C VAL A 69 7.54 -16.08 9.48
N ASP A 70 8.55 -16.37 8.67
CA ASP A 70 8.36 -16.90 7.31
C ASP A 70 7.65 -18.26 7.28
N THR A 71 7.82 -19.07 8.32
CA THR A 71 7.19 -20.40 8.41
C THR A 71 5.66 -20.33 8.46
N ASP A 72 5.09 -19.24 9.00
CA ASP A 72 3.65 -19.08 9.11
C ASP A 72 3.04 -18.83 7.73
N TRP A 73 3.67 -17.95 6.94
CA TRP A 73 3.27 -17.65 5.56
C TRP A 73 3.40 -18.88 4.66
N ALA A 74 4.52 -19.61 4.76
CA ALA A 74 4.73 -20.83 4.01
C ALA A 74 3.68 -21.90 4.34
N SER A 75 3.15 -21.92 5.57
CA SER A 75 2.15 -22.90 6.00
C SER A 75 0.80 -22.75 5.28
N ILE A 76 0.50 -21.55 4.80
CA ILE A 76 -0.70 -21.26 3.99
C ILE A 76 -0.38 -21.16 2.49
N GLY A 77 0.84 -21.52 2.09
CA GLY A 77 1.27 -21.53 0.69
C GLY A 77 1.57 -20.14 0.11
N LEU A 78 1.85 -19.14 0.93
CA LEU A 78 2.25 -17.80 0.49
C LEU A 78 3.70 -17.49 0.88
N ASP A 79 4.41 -16.75 0.02
CA ASP A 79 5.67 -16.14 0.41
C ASP A 79 5.41 -14.93 1.31
N ASN A 80 6.24 -14.71 2.33
CA ASN A 80 6.07 -13.59 3.24
C ASN A 80 6.26 -12.26 2.49
N PRO A 81 5.18 -11.45 2.30
CA PRO A 81 5.24 -10.18 1.58
C PRO A 81 6.11 -9.16 2.31
N ASN A 82 6.42 -9.40 3.59
CA ASN A 82 7.20 -8.48 4.40
C ASN A 82 8.71 -8.54 4.13
N ASN A 83 9.20 -9.60 3.50
CA ASN A 83 10.61 -9.76 3.15
C ASN A 83 11.06 -8.79 2.05
N ASN A 84 10.12 -8.18 1.32
CA ASN A 84 10.40 -7.11 0.40
C ASN A 84 10.23 -5.74 1.08
N ALA A 85 11.37 -5.09 1.36
CA ALA A 85 11.44 -3.78 2.00
C ALA A 85 10.93 -2.64 1.11
N ASP A 86 10.89 -2.83 -0.21
CA ASP A 86 10.43 -1.82 -1.16
C ASP A 86 8.89 -1.71 -1.21
N ARG A 87 8.16 -2.71 -0.67
CA ARG A 87 6.70 -2.66 -0.64
C ARG A 87 6.22 -1.54 0.28
N ALA A 88 5.19 -0.84 -0.18
CA ALA A 88 4.60 0.30 0.53
C ALA A 88 3.93 -0.10 1.86
N PHE A 89 3.46 -1.34 1.99
CA PHE A 89 2.74 -1.86 3.14
C PHE A 89 3.46 -3.07 3.74
N SER A 90 3.39 -3.21 5.06
CA SER A 90 3.59 -4.48 5.76
C SER A 90 2.26 -5.17 5.96
N TYR A 91 2.27 -6.49 6.12
CA TYR A 91 1.08 -7.30 6.22
C TYR A 91 1.16 -8.23 7.42
N MET A 92 0.03 -8.43 8.09
CA MET A 92 -0.11 -9.41 9.16
C MET A 92 -1.53 -9.95 9.17
N LEU A 93 -1.74 -11.10 9.82
CA LEU A 93 -3.06 -11.68 10.03
C LEU A 93 -3.17 -12.13 11.48
N THR A 94 -4.24 -11.73 12.15
CA THR A 94 -4.51 -12.06 13.54
C THR A 94 -5.82 -12.82 13.63
N PRO A 95 -5.81 -14.10 14.06
CA PRO A 95 -7.02 -14.85 14.35
C PRO A 95 -7.82 -14.19 15.48
N VAL A 96 -9.14 -14.10 15.32
CA VAL A 96 -10.06 -13.51 16.31
C VAL A 96 -11.28 -14.41 16.44
N GLY A 97 -11.39 -15.12 17.56
CA GLY A 97 -12.48 -16.07 17.79
C GLY A 97 -12.52 -17.14 16.70
N ALA A 98 -13.64 -17.20 15.96
CA ALA A 98 -13.85 -18.12 14.84
C ALA A 98 -13.60 -17.45 13.47
N GLY A 99 -12.91 -16.31 13.43
CA GLY A 99 -12.55 -15.57 12.23
C GLY A 99 -11.13 -15.03 12.31
N PHE A 100 -10.81 -14.04 11.47
CA PHE A 100 -9.51 -13.36 11.51
C PHE A 100 -9.61 -11.92 11.00
N ILE A 101 -8.57 -11.14 11.29
CA ILE A 101 -8.36 -9.81 10.70
C ILE A 101 -7.01 -9.82 9.99
N ALA A 102 -7.03 -9.70 8.66
CA ALA A 102 -5.84 -9.44 7.87
C ALA A 102 -5.64 -7.92 7.76
N THR A 103 -4.44 -7.46 8.07
CA THR A 103 -4.09 -6.04 8.18
C THR A 103 -2.91 -5.71 7.29
N ALA A 104 -3.05 -4.69 6.44
CA ALA A 104 -1.96 -4.04 5.74
C ALA A 104 -1.68 -2.70 6.40
N THR A 105 -0.45 -2.47 6.86
CA THR A 105 -0.02 -1.21 7.52
C THR A 105 0.94 -0.47 6.62
N ARG A 106 0.68 0.80 6.34
CA ARG A 106 1.56 1.63 5.51
C ARG A 106 2.88 1.85 6.23
N ARG A 107 4.00 1.60 5.54
CA ARG A 107 5.35 1.68 6.15
C ARG A 107 5.98 3.06 6.16
N ASN A 108 5.63 3.93 5.21
CA ASN A 108 6.34 5.18 4.95
C ASN A 108 5.42 6.22 4.27
N GLY A 109 5.80 7.49 4.35
CA GLY A 109 5.09 8.59 3.69
C GLY A 109 4.01 9.23 4.57
N PRO A 110 3.14 10.07 4.00
CA PRO A 110 2.21 10.90 4.77
C PRO A 110 1.18 10.07 5.57
N ASN A 111 0.83 8.88 5.09
CA ASN A 111 -0.11 7.96 5.73
C ASN A 111 0.59 6.86 6.52
N ASN A 112 1.84 7.06 6.96
CA ASN A 112 2.59 6.04 7.69
C ASN A 112 1.83 5.56 8.94
N GLY A 113 1.72 4.25 9.12
CA GLY A 113 0.97 3.63 10.19
C GLY A 113 -0.54 3.49 9.94
N GLU A 114 -1.10 4.10 8.89
CA GLU A 114 -2.48 3.84 8.50
C GLU A 114 -2.66 2.40 8.00
N THR A 115 -3.86 1.86 8.19
CA THR A 115 -4.18 0.46 7.99
C THR A 115 -5.33 0.28 7.02
N ILE A 116 -5.25 -0.77 6.22
CA ILE A 116 -6.36 -1.36 5.48
C ILE A 116 -6.57 -2.74 6.07
N THR A 117 -7.79 -3.07 6.47
CA THR A 117 -8.10 -4.39 7.02
C THR A 117 -9.15 -5.09 6.18
N ILE A 118 -9.10 -6.42 6.16
CA ILE A 118 -10.17 -7.28 5.68
C ILE A 118 -10.41 -8.39 6.71
N THR A 119 -11.66 -8.69 6.98
CA THR A 119 -12.11 -9.79 7.85
C THR A 119 -12.49 -11.03 7.04
N ASP A 120 -12.70 -12.16 7.71
CA ASP A 120 -13.05 -13.43 7.07
C ASP A 120 -14.38 -13.38 6.30
N ASP A 121 -15.29 -12.48 6.67
CA ASP A 121 -16.55 -12.20 5.97
C ASP A 121 -16.41 -11.20 4.80
N ASP A 122 -15.17 -10.93 4.36
CA ASP A 122 -14.84 -9.99 3.28
C ASP A 122 -15.24 -8.52 3.57
N THR A 123 -15.43 -8.18 4.86
CA THR A 123 -15.69 -6.80 5.28
C THR A 123 -14.39 -6.00 5.32
N TRP A 124 -14.36 -4.88 4.58
CA TRP A 124 -13.23 -3.96 4.55
C TRP A 124 -13.30 -2.94 5.69
N GLY A 125 -12.15 -2.64 6.29
CA GLY A 125 -12.01 -1.64 7.35
C GLY A 125 -10.63 -0.98 7.39
N GLY A 126 -10.25 -0.51 8.58
CA GLY A 126 -9.02 0.26 8.80
C GLY A 126 -9.23 1.77 8.77
N ASN A 127 -8.16 2.53 8.99
CA ASN A 127 -8.15 4.00 9.07
C ASN A 127 -7.53 4.67 7.84
N TRP A 128 -7.48 3.96 6.71
CA TRP A 128 -6.86 4.43 5.47
C TRP A 128 -7.51 5.70 4.89
N SER A 129 -6.68 6.72 4.65
CA SER A 129 -7.07 7.97 3.97
C SER A 129 -6.20 8.20 2.72
N PRO A 130 -6.72 7.94 1.50
CA PRO A 130 -5.97 8.13 0.25
C PRO A 130 -5.73 9.60 -0.15
#